data_AF-A0A2V9WH39-F1
#
_entry.id   AF-A0A2V9WH39-F1
#
_cell.length_a   1.000
_cell.length_b   1.000
_cell.length_c   1.000
_cell.angle_alpha   90.00
_cell.angle_beta   90.00
_cell.angle_gamma   90.00
#
_symmetry.space_group_name_H-M   'P 1'
#
loop_
_entity.id
_entity.type
_entity.pdbx_description
1 polymer ?
#
loop_
_entity_poly.entity_id
_entity_poly.type
_entity_poly.pdbx_seq_one_letter_code
_entity_poly.pdbx_strand_id
1 'polypeptide(L)'
;KGTGNMEIYLDRRLADKRVFPAIDIQRSGTRKDELLLPPDELSRVWVLRKVLSPLSTVEAMELLISRLSKSKSNMEFLGSMSAPT
;
A
#
# COMPACT_ATOMS: atom_id res chain seq x y z
N LYS A 1 -18.17 -5.18 -3.81
CA LYS A 1 -19.48 -4.56 -4.15
C LYS A 1 -19.46 -4.30 -5.65
N GLY A 2 -20.52 -4.62 -6.41
CA GLY A 2 -20.43 -4.74 -7.88
C GLY A 2 -20.38 -3.44 -8.68
N THR A 3 -20.70 -2.29 -8.07
CA THR A 3 -20.87 -1.01 -8.78
C THR A 3 -19.72 -0.01 -8.55
N GLY A 4 -18.87 -0.24 -7.55
CA GLY A 4 -17.72 0.63 -7.25
C GLY A 4 -16.49 0.26 -8.06
N ASN A 5 -15.62 1.24 -8.30
CA ASN A 5 -14.31 1.06 -8.94
C ASN A 5 -13.13 1.30 -7.97
N MET A 6 -13.41 1.70 -6.72
CA MET A 6 -12.43 1.86 -5.65
C MET A 6 -12.99 1.26 -4.37
N GLU A 7 -12.21 0.42 -3.71
CA GLU A 7 -12.53 -0.17 -2.43
C GLU A 7 -11.38 0.06 -1.43
N ILE A 8 -11.73 0.57 -0.25
CA ILE A 8 -10.83 0.67 0.90
C ILE A 8 -11.41 -0.21 1.99
N TYR A 9 -10.68 -1.27 2.33
CA TYR A 9 -11.04 -2.19 3.40
C TYR A 9 -10.32 -1.78 4.68
N LEU A 10 -11.07 -1.73 5.79
CA LEU A 10 -10.50 -1.54 7.12
C LEU A 10 -10.46 -2.87 7.85
N ASP A 11 -9.36 -3.17 8.54
CA ASP A 11 -9.18 -4.41 9.28
C ASP A 11 -9.29 -4.18 10.78
N ARG A 12 -10.18 -4.94 11.43
CA ARG A 12 -10.40 -4.85 12.88
C ARG A 12 -9.15 -5.23 13.69
N ARG A 13 -8.33 -6.18 13.21
CA ARG A 13 -7.11 -6.64 13.89
C ARG A 13 -6.08 -5.52 14.02
N LEU A 14 -6.01 -4.63 13.02
CA LEU A 14 -5.18 -3.43 13.07
C LEU A 14 -5.69 -2.45 14.14
N ALA A 15 -7.00 -2.18 14.15
CA ALA A 15 -7.63 -1.28 15.11
C ALA A 15 -7.50 -1.79 16.56
N ASP A 16 -7.71 -3.09 16.79
CA ASP A 16 -7.59 -3.72 18.11
C ASP A 16 -6.14 -3.62 18.65
N LYS A 17 -5.14 -3.64 17.76
CA LYS A 17 -3.72 -3.41 18.09
C LYS A 17 -3.31 -1.94 18.10
N ARG A 18 -4.24 -1.00 17.87
CA ARG A 18 -4.00 0.45 17.76
C ARG A 18 -3.00 0.84 16.65
N VAL A 19 -2.94 0.05 15.58
CA VAL A 19 -2.17 0.38 14.38
C VAL A 19 -3.05 1.20 13.45
N PHE A 20 -2.66 2.46 13.23
CA PHE A 20 -3.40 3.39 12.36
C PHE A 20 -2.50 3.96 11.26
N PRO A 21 -3.03 4.13 10.03
CA PRO A 21 -4.41 3.82 9.60
C PRO A 21 -4.67 2.31 9.50
N ALA A 22 -5.87 1.88 9.88
CA ALA A 22 -6.25 0.46 9.97
C ALA A 22 -6.68 -0.13 8.61
N ILE A 23 -5.92 0.15 7.54
CA ILE A 23 -6.25 -0.22 6.16
C ILE A 23 -5.68 -1.60 5.82
N ASP A 24 -6.52 -2.48 5.25
CA ASP A 24 -6.07 -3.71 4.61
C ASP A 24 -5.60 -3.41 3.19
N ILE A 25 -4.28 -3.27 3.03
CA ILE A 25 -3.64 -2.92 1.75
C ILE A 25 -3.83 -4.01 0.69
N GLN A 26 -3.86 -5.28 1.10
CA GLN A 26 -3.94 -6.41 0.18
C GLN A 26 -5.32 -6.47 -0.47
N ARG A 27 -6.38 -6.17 0.29
CA ARG A 27 -7.76 -6.17 -0.21
C ARG A 27 -8.19 -4.84 -0.84
N SER A 28 -7.55 -3.74 -0.47
CA SER A 28 -7.88 -2.41 -0.99
C SER A 28 -7.26 -2.16 -2.35
N GLY A 29 -7.99 -1.48 -3.23
CA GLY A 29 -7.52 -1.18 -4.58
C GLY A 29 -8.50 -0.35 -5.39
N THR A 30 -8.02 0.09 -6.54
CA THR A 30 -8.79 0.83 -7.55
C THR A 30 -8.66 0.09 -8.87
N ARG A 31 -9.76 -0.06 -9.60
CA ARG A 31 -9.74 -0.63 -10.96
C ARG A 31 -9.24 0.43 -11.93
N LYS A 32 -8.42 0.01 -12.90
CA LYS A 32 -7.79 0.90 -13.89
C LYS A 32 -6.90 1.98 -13.25
N ASP A 33 -6.11 1.60 -12.25
CA ASP A 33 -5.19 2.53 -11.57
C ASP A 33 -4.06 3.01 -12.49
N GLU A 34 -3.81 2.33 -13.61
CA GLU A 34 -2.92 2.80 -14.68
C GLU A 34 -3.36 4.10 -15.35
N LEU A 35 -4.63 4.49 -15.21
CA LEU A 35 -5.14 5.78 -15.71
C LEU A 35 -4.93 6.92 -14.70
N LEU A 36 -4.56 6.60 -13.46
CA LEU A 36 -4.44 7.55 -12.34
C LEU A 36 -2.99 7.81 -11.94
N LEU A 37 -2.13 6.81 -12.12
CA LEU A 37 -0.73 6.89 -11.72
C LEU A 37 0.20 6.93 -12.95
N PRO A 38 1.25 7.76 -12.90
CA PRO A 38 2.34 7.68 -13.88
C PRO A 38 2.92 6.24 -13.94
N PRO A 39 3.36 5.76 -15.12
CA PRO A 39 3.82 4.38 -15.29
C PRO A 39 4.96 3.96 -14.35
N ASP A 40 5.85 4.89 -14.01
CA ASP A 40 6.98 4.67 -13.11
C ASP A 40 6.53 4.54 -11.64
N GLU A 41 5.59 5.38 -11.20
CA GLU A 41 4.97 5.25 -9.88
C GLU A 41 4.16 3.96 -9.76
N LEU A 42 3.38 3.63 -10.80
CA LEU A 42 2.59 2.40 -10.85
C LEU A 42 3.48 1.16 -10.69
N SER A 43 4.60 1.10 -11.41
CA SER A 43 5.57 0.01 -11.29
C SER A 43 6.10 -0.14 -9.86
N ARG A 44 6.46 0.97 -9.21
CA ARG A 44 6.95 0.97 -7.81
C ARG A 44 5.86 0.53 -6.82
N VAL A 45 4.62 0.99 -7.00
CA VAL A 45 3.46 0.57 -6.19
C VAL A 45 3.22 -0.93 -6.35
N TRP A 46 3.37 -1.49 -7.54
CA TRP A 46 3.25 -2.93 -7.79
C TRP A 46 4.34 -3.73 -7.07
N VAL A 47 5.59 -3.25 -7.10
CA VAL A 47 6.69 -3.87 -6.37
C VAL A 47 6.44 -3.82 -4.87
N LEU A 48 5.96 -2.69 -4.35
CA LEU A 48 5.55 -2.57 -2.95
C LEU A 48 4.48 -3.59 -2.58
N ARG A 49 3.43 -3.73 -3.39
CA ARG A 49 2.37 -4.73 -3.17
C ARG A 49 2.93 -6.16 -3.16
N LYS A 50 3.87 -6.49 -4.06
CA LYS A 50 4.54 -7.80 -4.06
C LYS A 50 5.36 -8.05 -2.80
N VAL A 51 6.10 -7.04 -2.32
CA VAL A 51 6.89 -7.12 -1.08
C VAL A 51 5.99 -7.31 0.15
N LEU A 52 4.80 -6.71 0.16
CA LEU A 52 3.84 -6.81 1.27
C LEU A 52 2.96 -8.08 1.20
N SER A 53 2.85 -8.72 0.03
CA SER A 53 1.99 -9.90 -0.17
C SER A 53 2.27 -11.11 0.75
N PRO A 54 3.52 -11.47 1.09
CA PRO A 54 3.77 -12.62 1.97
C PRO A 54 3.53 -12.33 3.46
N LEU A 55 3.36 -11.06 3.84
CA LEU A 55 3.16 -10.64 5.22
C LEU A 55 1.69 -10.73 5.62
N SER A 56 1.44 -10.91 6.92
CA SER A 56 0.10 -10.72 7.46
C SER A 56 -0.31 -9.23 7.38
N THR A 57 -1.62 -8.95 7.42
CA THR A 57 -2.16 -7.58 7.35
C THR A 57 -1.52 -6.63 8.39
N VAL A 58 -1.25 -7.14 9.60
CA VAL A 58 -0.63 -6.35 10.68
C VAL A 58 0.84 -6.06 10.37
N GLU A 59 1.63 -7.08 10.04
CA GLU A 59 3.05 -6.93 9.71
C GLU A 59 3.26 -6.03 8.49
N ALA A 60 2.41 -6.18 7.46
CA ALA A 60 2.45 -5.35 6.28
C ALA A 60 2.22 -3.86 6.60
N MET A 61 1.24 -3.55 7.45
CA MET A 61 0.92 -2.17 7.82
C MET A 61 2.01 -1.57 8.72
N GLU A 62 2.53 -2.33 9.69
CA GLU A 62 3.63 -1.88 10.55
C GLU A 62 4.91 -1.62 9.75
N LEU A 63 5.26 -2.52 8.82
CA LEU A 63 6.38 -2.32 7.91
C LEU A 63 6.17 -1.09 7.03
N LEU A 64 4.98 -0.89 6.48
CA LEU A 64 4.68 0.27 5.65
C LEU A 64 4.82 1.58 6.45
N ILE A 65 4.22 1.67 7.65
CA ILE A 65 4.33 2.85 8.52
C ILE A 65 5.79 3.12 8.87
N SER A 66 6.56 2.08 9.21
CA SER A 66 7.98 2.18 9.53
C SER A 66 8.83 2.71 8.37
N ARG A 67 8.46 2.39 7.12
CA ARG A 67 9.14 2.90 5.94
C ARG A 67 8.69 4.33 5.59
N LEU A 68 7.39 4.59 5.61
CA LEU A 68 6.83 5.91 5.32
C LEU A 68 7.33 6.98 6.31
N SER A 69 7.48 6.63 7.59
CA SER A 69 7.97 7.57 8.61
C SER A 69 9.41 8.04 8.39
N LYS A 70 10.19 7.36 7.54
CA LYS A 70 11.56 7.74 7.18
C LYS A 70 11.65 8.71 6.01
N SER A 71 10.52 8.95 5.34
CA SER A 71 10.41 9.84 4.18
C SER A 71 9.50 11.02 4.49
N LYS A 72 9.76 12.18 3.90
CA LYS A 72 8.89 13.35 4.05
C LYS A 72 7.74 13.36 3.04
N SER A 73 7.85 12.57 1.97
CA SER A 73 6.83 12.50 0.91
C SER A 73 6.74 11.11 0.29
N ASN A 74 5.59 10.80 -0.32
CA ASN A 74 5.39 9.55 -1.06
C ASN A 74 6.33 9.44 -2.26
N MET A 75 6.69 10.56 -2.89
CA MET A 75 7.63 10.58 -4.01
C MET A 75 9.03 10.15 -3.58
N GLU A 76 9.51 10.66 -2.45
CA GLU A 76 10.78 10.24 -1.85
C GLU A 76 10.73 8.76 -1.43
N PHE A 77 9.64 8.32 -0.80
CA PHE A 77 9.44 6.92 -0.42
C PHE A 77 9.50 5.98 -1.62
N LEU A 78 8.69 6.23 -2.65
CA LEU A 78 8.66 5.39 -3.86
C LEU A 78 9.98 5.47 -4.62
N GLY A 79 10.62 6.64 -4.67
CA GLY A 79 11.95 6.83 -5.27
C GLY A 79 13.04 6.01 -4.57
N SER A 80 12.95 5.83 -3.25
CA SER A 80 13.89 5.02 -2.47
C SER A 80 13.73 3.50 -2.70
N MET A 81 12.62 3.07 -3.28
CA MET A 81 12.40 1.68 -3.66
C MET A 81 13.10 1.40 -4.99
N SER A 82 14.14 0.58 -4.98
CA SER A 82 14.85 0.16 -6.18
C SER A 82 13.87 -0.44 -7.18
N ALA A 83 13.88 0.02 -8.43
CA ALA A 83 13.19 -0.67 -9.49
C ALA A 83 13.79 -2.09 -9.61
N PRO A 84 12.98 -3.14 -9.84
CA PRO A 84 13.53 -4.40 -10.28
C PRO A 84 14.16 -4.13 -11.64
N THR A 85 15.45 -4.39 -11.75
CA THR A 85 16.17 -4.44 -13.02
C THR A 85 15.56 -5.50 -13.93
#